data_AF-A0A257L1H2-F1
#
_entry.id   AF-A0A257L1H2-F1
#
_cell.length_a   1.000
_cell.length_b   1.000
_cell.length_c   1.000
_cell.angle_alpha   90.00
_cell.angle_beta   90.00
_cell.angle_gamma   90.00
#
_symmetry.space_group_name_H-M   'P 1'
#
loop_
_entity.id
_entity.type
_entity.pdbx_description
1 polymer ?
#
loop_
_entity_poly.entity_id
_entity_poly.type
_entity_poly.pdbx_seq_one_letter_code
_entity_poly.pdbx_strand_id
1 'polypeptide(L)'
;MACGNKIDGEIEKLNTVLMKGHDEVMPKTMAIADIKKDLMAASEKASEADKAVAIKLSTDLQKAEDDMYEWMKNFGVAMNDVKDKNEKLKLYTELEVEVKKLTTDTESAITAAKKFTAEHK
;
A
#
# COMPACT_ATOMS: atom_id res chain seq x y z
N MET A 1 -36.64 -10.97 -1.73
CA MET A 1 -35.83 -10.64 -0.54
C MET A 1 -34.57 -11.52 -0.36
N ALA A 2 -34.40 -12.63 -1.09
CA ALA A 2 -33.22 -13.51 -0.93
C ALA A 2 -31.90 -12.97 -1.52
N CYS A 3 -31.93 -12.17 -2.60
CA CYS A 3 -30.69 -11.63 -3.20
C CYS A 3 -30.03 -10.50 -2.39
N GLY A 4 -30.81 -9.70 -1.66
CA GLY A 4 -30.29 -8.59 -0.85
C GLY A 4 -29.37 -9.09 0.27
N ASN A 5 -29.80 -10.12 0.99
CA ASN A 5 -29.01 -10.71 2.08
C ASN A 5 -27.70 -11.36 1.61
N LYS A 6 -27.64 -11.84 0.35
CA LYS A 6 -26.41 -12.41 -0.20
C LYS A 6 -25.37 -11.34 -0.49
N ILE A 7 -25.78 -10.24 -1.12
CA ILE A 7 -24.89 -9.12 -1.46
C ILE A 7 -24.36 -8.45 -0.19
N ASP A 8 -25.22 -8.23 0.80
CA ASP A 8 -24.80 -7.66 2.09
C ASP A 8 -23.71 -8.51 2.77
N GLY A 9 -23.90 -9.83 2.80
CA GLY A 9 -22.90 -10.74 3.36
C GLY A 9 -21.59 -10.80 2.58
N GLU A 10 -21.60 -10.58 1.26
CA GLU A 10 -20.37 -10.47 0.45
C GLU A 10 -19.64 -9.15 0.71
N ILE A 11 -20.37 -8.05 0.81
CA ILE A 11 -19.81 -6.73 1.17
C ILE A 11 -19.15 -6.79 2.55
N GLU A 12 -19.78 -7.39 3.56
CA GLU A 12 -19.21 -7.53 4.91
C GLU A 12 -17.92 -8.37 4.93
N LYS A 13 -17.89 -9.46 4.16
CA LYS A 13 -16.70 -10.30 4.00
C LYS A 13 -15.56 -9.50 3.37
N LEU A 14 -15.82 -8.82 2.25
CA LEU A 14 -14.82 -7.99 1.58
C LEU A 14 -14.35 -6.85 2.49
N ASN A 15 -15.25 -6.19 3.21
CA ASN A 15 -14.88 -5.16 4.18
C ASN A 15 -13.83 -5.67 5.19
N THR A 16 -14.03 -6.89 5.70
CA THR A 16 -13.10 -7.53 6.63
C THR A 16 -11.74 -7.78 5.98
N VAL A 17 -11.70 -8.17 4.71
CA VAL A 17 -10.45 -8.38 3.96
C VAL A 17 -9.74 -7.04 3.71
N LEU A 18 -10.47 -6.02 3.28
CA LEU A 18 -9.94 -4.68 3.02
C LEU A 18 -9.34 -4.05 4.29
N MET A 19 -10.05 -4.13 5.42
CA MET A 19 -9.56 -3.63 6.70
C MET A 19 -8.28 -4.35 7.17
N LYS A 20 -8.21 -5.68 6.97
CA LYS A 20 -6.98 -6.43 7.26
C LYS A 20 -5.81 -5.99 6.38
N GLY A 21 -6.07 -5.78 5.09
CA GLY A 21 -5.06 -5.27 4.16
C GLY A 21 -4.56 -3.88 4.57
N HIS A 22 -5.49 -2.98 4.94
CA HIS A 22 -5.16 -1.67 5.51
C HIS A 22 -4.25 -1.79 6.74
N ASP A 23 -4.66 -2.58 7.73
CA ASP A 23 -3.94 -2.71 9.00
C ASP A 23 -2.56 -3.34 8.83
N GLU A 24 -2.38 -4.16 7.79
CA GLU A 24 -1.10 -4.74 7.44
C GLU A 24 -0.15 -3.75 6.76
N VAL A 25 -0.65 -2.97 5.79
CA VAL A 25 0.19 -2.08 4.96
C VAL A 25 0.45 -0.74 5.63
N MET A 26 -0.55 -0.17 6.31
CA MET A 26 -0.46 1.16 6.91
C MET A 26 0.76 1.35 7.84
N PRO A 27 1.09 0.46 8.80
CA PRO A 27 2.28 0.64 9.63
C PRO A 27 3.57 0.60 8.82
N LYS A 28 3.62 -0.18 7.74
CA LYS A 28 4.78 -0.24 6.83
C LYS A 28 4.92 1.08 6.08
N THR A 29 3.81 1.62 5.58
CA THR A 29 3.75 2.93 4.94
C THR A 29 4.19 4.07 5.87
N MET A 30 3.74 4.08 7.13
CA MET A 30 4.18 5.11 8.09
C MET A 30 5.68 5.08 8.36
N ALA A 31 6.33 3.91 8.25
CA ALA A 31 7.77 3.77 8.43
C ALA A 31 8.59 4.20 7.20
N ILE A 32 7.95 4.49 6.05
CA ILE A 32 8.66 4.81 4.80
C ILE A 32 9.53 6.06 4.93
N ALA A 33 9.06 7.10 5.63
CA ALA A 33 9.82 8.33 5.81
C ALA A 33 11.17 8.08 6.49
N ASP A 34 11.20 7.27 7.55
CA ASP A 34 12.42 6.90 8.27
C ASP A 34 13.32 6.01 7.41
N ILE A 35 12.74 5.05 6.68
CA ILE A 35 13.50 4.16 5.77
C ILE A 35 14.17 4.98 4.65
N LYS A 36 13.47 5.96 4.07
CA LYS A 36 14.03 6.87 3.06
C LYS A 36 15.19 7.68 3.63
N LYS A 37 15.06 8.18 4.86
CA LYS A 37 16.13 8.92 5.53
C LYS A 37 17.39 8.07 5.70
N ASP A 38 17.23 6.84 6.21
CA ASP A 38 18.34 5.90 6.40
C ASP A 38 18.99 5.51 5.07
N LEU A 39 18.18 5.25 4.04
CA LEU A 39 18.62 4.95 2.68
C LEU A 39 19.48 6.08 2.10
N MET A 40 19.00 7.33 2.20
CA MET A 40 19.73 8.48 1.66
C MET A 40 21.04 8.71 2.41
N ALA A 41 21.06 8.58 3.73
CA ALA A 41 22.28 8.70 4.53
C ALA A 41 23.33 7.64 4.16
N ALA A 42 22.92 6.38 3.93
CA ALA A 42 23.82 5.33 3.46
C ALA A 42 24.37 5.63 2.05
N SER A 43 23.57 6.24 1.18
CA SER A 43 23.97 6.58 -0.19
C SER A 43 25.04 7.68 -0.29
N GLU A 44 25.20 8.52 0.73
CA GLU A 44 26.18 9.63 0.72
C GLU A 44 27.63 9.15 0.52
N LYS A 45 27.93 7.96 1.06
CA LYS A 45 29.26 7.32 0.98
C LYS A 45 29.39 6.34 -0.19
N ALA A 46 28.32 6.14 -0.96
CA ALA A 46 28.25 5.13 -2.01
C ALA A 46 28.81 5.66 -3.35
N SER A 47 29.00 4.75 -4.31
CA SER A 47 29.39 5.13 -5.67
C SER A 47 28.27 5.92 -6.37
N GLU A 48 28.59 6.65 -7.44
CA GLU A 48 27.56 7.37 -8.22
C GLU A 48 26.49 6.42 -8.80
N ALA A 49 26.87 5.18 -9.16
CA ALA A 49 25.92 4.17 -9.61
C ALA A 49 24.96 3.75 -8.47
N ASP A 50 25.48 3.55 -7.26
CA ASP A 50 24.69 3.17 -6.10
C ASP A 50 23.80 4.33 -5.62
N LYS A 51 24.25 5.58 -5.74
CA LYS A 51 23.40 6.75 -5.50
C LYS A 51 22.20 6.78 -6.45
N ALA A 52 22.38 6.46 -7.73
CA ALA A 52 21.27 6.36 -8.67
C ALA A 52 20.27 5.26 -8.28
N VAL A 53 20.77 4.12 -7.78
CA VAL A 53 19.94 3.05 -7.23
C VAL A 53 19.17 3.53 -5.99
N ALA A 54 19.82 4.23 -5.06
CA ALA A 54 19.17 4.79 -3.86
C ALA A 54 18.07 5.79 -4.21
N ILE A 55 18.27 6.67 -5.21
CA ILE A 55 17.25 7.60 -5.69
C ILE A 55 16.03 6.85 -6.23
N LYS A 56 16.26 5.80 -7.02
CA LYS A 56 15.17 4.95 -7.53
C LYS A 56 14.40 4.30 -6.39
N LEU A 57 15.10 3.67 -5.43
CA LEU A 57 14.48 3.04 -4.26
C LEU A 57 13.69 4.04 -3.42
N SER A 58 14.18 5.27 -3.27
CA SER A 58 13.47 6.36 -2.60
C SER A 58 12.18 6.76 -3.32
N THR A 59 12.18 6.72 -4.66
CA THR A 59 11.00 6.97 -5.49
C THR A 59 9.98 5.84 -5.39
N ASP A 60 10.44 4.58 -5.44
CA ASP A 60 9.58 3.41 -5.28
C ASP A 60 8.90 3.39 -3.90
N LEU A 61 9.64 3.78 -2.85
CA LEU A 61 9.10 3.99 -1.51
C LEU A 61 8.06 5.12 -1.46
N GLN A 62 8.34 6.28 -2.08
CA GLN A 62 7.34 7.36 -2.12
C GLN A 62 6.07 6.91 -2.84
N LYS A 63 6.21 6.18 -3.95
CA LYS A 63 5.07 5.66 -4.69
C LYS A 63 4.22 4.71 -3.84
N ALA A 64 4.85 3.80 -3.09
CA ALA A 64 4.13 2.91 -2.17
C ALA A 64 3.35 3.67 -1.09
N GLU A 65 3.90 4.79 -0.60
CA GLU A 65 3.21 5.68 0.34
C GLU A 65 2.00 6.35 -0.32
N ASP A 66 2.20 6.98 -1.48
CA ASP A 66 1.15 7.71 -2.20
C ASP A 66 0.00 6.78 -2.60
N ASP A 67 0.32 5.60 -3.14
CA ASP A 67 -0.69 4.64 -3.58
C ASP A 67 -1.53 4.11 -2.40
N MET A 68 -0.93 3.94 -1.20
CA MET A 68 -1.67 3.53 -0.01
C MET A 68 -2.67 4.62 0.43
N TYR A 69 -2.27 5.90 0.40
CA TYR A 69 -3.18 7.00 0.72
C TYR A 69 -4.28 7.17 -0.32
N GLU A 70 -3.98 6.96 -1.60
CA GLU A 70 -4.99 6.95 -2.66
C GLU A 70 -5.99 5.82 -2.46
N TRP A 71 -5.51 4.60 -2.16
CA TRP A 71 -6.37 3.47 -1.85
C TRP A 71 -7.26 3.73 -0.64
N MET A 72 -6.71 4.32 0.44
CA MET A 72 -7.50 4.69 1.63
C MET A 72 -8.62 5.67 1.30
N LYS A 73 -8.33 6.67 0.46
CA LYS A 73 -9.34 7.63 0.00
C LYS A 73 -10.44 6.92 -0.77
N ASN A 74 -10.07 6.05 -1.72
CA ASN A 74 -11.03 5.32 -2.54
C ASN A 74 -11.88 4.35 -1.71
N PHE A 75 -11.27 3.66 -0.74
CA PHE A 75 -11.97 2.81 0.21
C PHE A 75 -12.93 3.61 1.09
N GLY A 76 -12.52 4.79 1.58
CA GLY A 76 -13.39 5.68 2.35
C GLY A 76 -14.63 6.14 1.56
N VAL A 77 -14.47 6.49 0.28
CA VAL A 77 -15.58 6.82 -0.63
C VAL A 77 -16.49 5.62 -0.85
N ALA A 78 -15.90 4.46 -1.18
CA ALA A 78 -16.67 3.24 -1.39
C ALA A 78 -17.48 2.87 -0.15
N MET A 79 -16.91 3.00 1.05
CA MET A 79 -17.56 2.68 2.31
C MET A 79 -18.72 3.64 2.63
N ASN A 80 -18.50 4.95 2.55
CA ASN A 80 -19.41 5.96 3.09
C ASN A 80 -20.37 6.57 2.07
N ASP A 81 -19.95 6.70 0.82
CA ASP A 81 -20.67 7.52 -0.17
C ASP A 81 -21.46 6.65 -1.18
N VAL A 82 -21.00 5.43 -1.44
CA VAL A 82 -21.65 4.51 -2.39
C VAL A 82 -22.82 3.79 -1.74
N LYS A 83 -24.03 4.13 -2.20
CA LYS A 83 -25.30 3.61 -1.68
C LYS A 83 -25.80 2.39 -2.45
N ASP A 84 -25.51 2.30 -3.76
CA ASP A 84 -25.86 1.13 -4.54
C ASP A 84 -25.00 -0.06 -4.12
N LYS A 85 -25.65 -1.17 -3.78
CA LYS A 85 -24.97 -2.34 -3.23
C LYS A 85 -24.15 -3.10 -4.29
N ASN A 86 -24.59 -3.09 -5.55
CA ASN A 86 -23.83 -3.77 -6.61
C ASN A 86 -22.59 -2.95 -6.97
N GLU A 87 -22.72 -1.64 -7.03
CA GLU A 87 -21.59 -0.72 -7.23
C GLU A 87 -20.57 -0.84 -6.09
N LYS A 88 -21.05 -0.82 -4.83
CA LYS A 88 -20.19 -1.05 -3.65
C LYS A 88 -19.47 -2.39 -3.71
N LEU A 89 -20.18 -3.48 -4.03
CA LEU A 89 -19.57 -4.81 -4.17
C LEU A 89 -18.48 -4.85 -5.24
N LYS A 90 -18.73 -4.20 -6.39
CA LYS A 90 -17.74 -4.09 -7.47
C LYS A 90 -16.50 -3.34 -7.02
N LEU A 91 -16.67 -2.16 -6.42
CA LEU A 91 -15.56 -1.35 -5.91
C LEU A 91 -14.76 -2.09 -4.83
N TYR A 92 -15.44 -2.78 -3.91
CA TYR A 92 -14.76 -3.56 -2.87
C TYR A 92 -13.93 -4.70 -3.46
N THR A 93 -14.39 -5.31 -4.55
CA THR A 93 -13.63 -6.35 -5.26
C THR A 93 -12.40 -5.77 -5.94
N GLU A 94 -12.51 -4.59 -6.57
CA GLU A 94 -11.38 -3.89 -7.19
C GLU A 94 -10.35 -3.47 -6.12
N LEU A 95 -10.82 -2.86 -5.02
CA LEU A 95 -9.99 -2.47 -3.89
C LEU A 95 -9.30 -3.67 -3.21
N GLU A 96 -9.88 -4.86 -3.26
CA GLU A 96 -9.26 -6.08 -2.72
C GLU A 96 -8.03 -6.49 -3.54
N VAL A 97 -8.12 -6.39 -4.86
CA VAL A 97 -6.99 -6.66 -5.76
C VAL A 97 -5.90 -5.61 -5.54
N GLU A 98 -6.30 -4.34 -5.43
CA GLU A 98 -5.38 -3.22 -5.22
C GLU A 98 -4.62 -3.36 -3.89
N VAL A 99 -5.31 -3.62 -2.77
CA VAL A 99 -4.65 -3.70 -1.46
C VAL A 99 -3.64 -4.85 -1.41
N LYS A 100 -3.93 -5.99 -2.04
CA LYS A 100 -2.98 -7.12 -2.14
C LYS A 100 -1.72 -6.75 -2.92
N LYS A 101 -1.89 -6.01 -4.03
CA LYS A 101 -0.77 -5.51 -4.83
C LYS A 101 0.04 -4.49 -4.03
N LEU A 102 -0.62 -3.56 -3.34
CA LEU A 102 0.02 -2.57 -2.49
C LEU A 102 0.86 -3.21 -1.38
N THR A 103 0.35 -4.26 -0.74
CA THR A 103 1.12 -5.02 0.25
C THR A 103 2.43 -5.52 -0.35
N THR A 104 2.36 -6.18 -1.50
CA THR A 104 3.54 -6.78 -2.15
C THR A 104 4.54 -5.72 -2.61
N ASP A 105 4.05 -4.65 -3.24
CA ASP A 105 4.88 -3.57 -3.78
C ASP A 105 5.58 -2.81 -2.63
N THR A 106 4.84 -2.51 -1.54
CA THR A 106 5.38 -1.83 -0.34
C THR A 106 6.44 -2.68 0.35
N GLU A 107 6.19 -3.97 0.56
CA GLU A 107 7.16 -4.88 1.16
C GLU A 107 8.42 -5.02 0.32
N SER A 108 8.27 -5.11 -1.00
CA SER A 108 9.39 -5.23 -1.93
C SER A 108 10.27 -3.97 -1.91
N ALA A 109 9.65 -2.79 -1.96
CA ALA A 109 10.35 -1.50 -1.89
C ALA A 109 11.10 -1.34 -0.56
N ILE A 110 10.44 -1.64 0.57
CA ILE A 110 11.05 -1.60 1.91
C ILE A 110 12.21 -2.58 2.03
N THR A 111 12.04 -3.81 1.54
CA THR A 111 13.09 -4.84 1.61
C THR A 111 14.31 -4.44 0.79
N ALA A 112 14.10 -3.93 -0.43
CA ALA A 112 15.18 -3.47 -1.28
C ALA A 112 15.94 -2.28 -0.68
N ALA A 113 15.22 -1.30 -0.12
CA ALA A 113 15.81 -0.14 0.55
C ALA A 113 16.62 -0.54 1.80
N LYS A 114 16.07 -1.42 2.64
CA LYS A 114 16.78 -1.93 3.83
C LYS A 114 18.03 -2.72 3.45
N LYS A 115 17.95 -3.53 2.40
CA LYS A 115 19.11 -4.28 1.89
C LYS A 115 20.20 -3.33 1.41
N PHE A 116 19.87 -2.36 0.57
CA PHE A 116 20.83 -1.35 0.11
C PHE A 116 21.49 -0.62 1.29
N THR A 117 20.68 -0.19 2.27
CA THR A 117 21.15 0.50 3.47
C THR A 117 22.13 -0.36 4.27
N ALA A 118 21.87 -1.67 4.40
CA ALA A 118 22.75 -2.58 5.12
C ALA A 118 24.09 -2.83 4.39
N GLU A 119 24.09 -2.80 3.06
CA GLU A 119 25.30 -2.96 2.23
C GLU A 119 26.20 -1.71 2.23
N HIS A 120 25.64 -0.55 2.59
CA HIS A 120 26.32 0.76 2.54
C HIS A 120 26.36 1.49 3.91
N LYS A 121 26.14 0.76 5.02
CA LYS A 121 26.18 1.29 6.39
C LYS A 121 27.60 1.44 6.93
#